data_AF-A0A5C4XQL8-F1
#
_entry.id   AF-A0A5C4XQL8-F1
#
_cell.length_a   1.000
_cell.length_b   1.000
_cell.length_c   1.000
_cell.angle_alpha   90.00
_cell.angle_beta   90.00
_cell.angle_gamma   90.00
#
_symmetry.space_group_name_H-M   'P 1'
#
loop_
_entity.id
_entity.type
_entity.pdbx_description
1 polymer ?
#
loop_
_entity_poly.entity_id
_entity_poly.type
_entity_poly.pdbx_seq_one_letter_code
_entity_poly.pdbx_strand_id
1 'polypeptide(L)'
;MRTTQSLSITLPIEMAEMVKAKVSSGEYASESEVIRDGLRTLIARDAAIEKWLVEEVVPTMKEIEEHPERLLTAEEVDRRLDARLASLLAEQEKR
;
A
#
# COMPACT_ATOMS: atom_id res chain seq x y z
N MET A 1 -22.03 23.53 17.90
CA MET A 1 -21.89 22.07 18.12
C MET A 1 -20.41 21.75 18.25
N ARG A 2 -20.01 20.84 19.16
CA ARG A 2 -18.60 20.41 19.28
C ARG A 2 -18.30 19.36 18.19
N THR A 3 -17.19 19.50 17.48
CA THR A 3 -16.73 18.57 16.42
C THR A 3 -15.65 17.59 16.90
N THR A 4 -15.29 17.64 18.18
CA THR A 4 -14.22 16.84 18.78
C THR A 4 -14.66 16.23 20.11
N GLN A 5 -14.28 14.98 20.35
CA GLN A 5 -14.48 14.24 21.60
C GLN A 5 -13.13 13.83 22.20
N SER A 6 -12.99 13.95 23.52
CA SER A 6 -11.80 13.47 24.25
C SER A 6 -11.92 11.97 24.49
N LEU A 7 -10.80 11.25 24.34
CA LEU A 7 -10.69 9.82 24.60
C LEU A 7 -9.49 9.57 25.53
N SER A 8 -9.68 8.71 26.53
CA SER A 8 -8.58 8.19 27.35
C SER A 8 -8.18 6.83 26.80
N ILE A 9 -6.89 6.64 26.52
CA ILE A 9 -6.36 5.45 25.85
C ILE A 9 -5.14 4.98 26.63
N THR A 10 -5.08 3.68 26.92
CA THR A 10 -3.89 3.07 27.51
C THR A 10 -3.00 2.57 26.39
N LEU A 11 -1.74 3.01 26.38
CA LEU A 11 -0.72 2.56 25.45
C LEU A 11 0.34 1.74 26.19
N PRO A 12 1.01 0.78 25.52
CA PRO A 12 2.28 0.25 26.00
C PRO A 12 3.27 1.38 26.31
N ILE A 13 4.10 1.20 27.33
CA ILE A 13 5.02 2.25 27.82
C ILE A 13 5.88 2.79 26.67
N GLU A 14 6.48 1.91 25.88
CA GLU A 14 7.32 2.27 24.74
C GLU A 14 6.55 3.13 23.71
N MET A 15 5.28 2.82 23.44
CA MET A 15 4.46 3.60 22.51
C MET A 15 4.10 4.97 23.08
N ALA A 16 3.81 5.06 24.38
CA ALA A 16 3.58 6.34 25.04
C ALA A 16 4.84 7.22 25.00
N GLU A 17 6.02 6.63 25.19
CA GLU A 17 7.31 7.32 25.06
C GLU A 17 7.57 7.81 23.64
N MET A 18 7.27 6.99 22.61
CA MET A 18 7.36 7.41 21.22
C MET A 18 6.47 8.63 20.92
N VAL A 19 5.21 8.61 21.38
CA VAL A 19 4.29 9.75 21.19
C VAL A 19 4.84 11.01 21.87
N LYS A 20 5.34 10.89 23.11
CA LYS A 20 5.96 12.02 23.84
C LYS A 20 7.20 12.55 23.13
N ALA A 21 8.06 11.67 22.60
CA ALA A 21 9.28 12.05 21.89
C ALA A 21 8.97 12.83 20.61
N LYS A 22 7.92 12.43 19.87
CA LYS A 22 7.45 13.17 18.69
C LYS A 22 7.00 14.59 19.03
N VAL A 23 6.28 14.77 20.12
CA VAL A 23 5.86 16.11 20.58
C VAL A 23 7.06 16.92 21.09
N SER A 24 7.92 16.33 21.91
CA SER A 24 9.07 17.05 22.49
C SER A 24 10.12 17.46 21.45
N SER A 25 10.22 16.71 20.34
CA SER A 25 11.06 17.08 19.19
C SER A 25 10.53 18.27 18.40
N GLY A 26 9.26 18.65 18.59
CA GLY A 26 8.58 19.69 17.81
C GLY A 26 8.01 19.20 16.48
N GLU A 27 8.10 17.91 16.16
CA GLU A 27 7.48 17.31 14.96
C GLU A 27 5.94 17.45 15.01
N TYR A 28 5.34 17.40 16.19
CA TYR A 28 3.90 17.58 16.42
C TYR A 28 3.63 18.54 17.58
N ALA A 29 2.53 19.28 17.52
CA ALA A 29 2.16 20.23 18.55
C ALA A 29 1.47 19.59 19.76
N SER A 30 0.94 18.36 19.63
CA SER A 30 0.28 17.64 20.72
C SER A 30 0.22 16.14 20.47
N GLU A 31 0.04 15.35 21.53
CA GLU A 31 -0.17 13.91 21.44
C GLU A 31 -1.43 13.58 20.63
N SER A 32 -2.48 14.41 20.77
CA SER A 32 -3.71 14.27 20.00
C SER A 32 -3.49 14.42 18.49
N GLU A 33 -2.49 15.20 18.09
CA GLU A 33 -2.13 15.37 16.68
C GLU A 33 -1.42 14.14 16.13
N VAL A 34 -0.46 13.59 16.88
CA VAL A 34 0.23 12.33 16.55
C VAL A 34 -0.79 11.22 16.31
N ILE A 35 -1.77 11.07 17.21
CA ILE A 35 -2.80 10.03 17.10
C ILE A 35 -3.72 10.30 15.89
N ARG A 36 -4.17 11.54 15.67
CA ARG A 36 -5.01 11.85 14.49
C ARG A 36 -4.29 11.60 13.18
N ASP A 37 -3.02 11.95 13.09
CA ASP A 37 -2.21 11.73 11.89
C ASP A 37 -2.01 10.24 11.61
N GLY A 38 -1.69 9.46 12.65
CA GLY A 38 -1.63 8.00 12.57
C GLY A 38 -2.96 7.39 12.09
N LEU A 39 -4.09 7.83 12.64
CA LEU A 39 -5.41 7.35 12.23
C LEU A 39 -5.74 7.70 10.77
N ARG A 40 -5.40 8.90 10.30
CA ARG A 40 -5.61 9.28 8.89
C ARG A 40 -4.76 8.42 7.96
N THR A 41 -3.52 8.14 8.35
CA THR A 41 -2.62 7.29 7.58
C THR A 41 -3.17 5.87 7.46
N LEU A 42 -3.70 5.30 8.55
CA LEU A 42 -4.36 4.00 8.52
C LEU A 42 -5.57 3.98 7.59
N ILE A 43 -6.46 4.98 7.69
CA ILE A 43 -7.64 5.09 6.82
C ILE A 43 -7.24 5.18 5.35
N ALA A 44 -6.24 6.01 5.03
CA ALA A 44 -5.78 6.19 3.65
C ALA A 44 -5.18 4.90 3.10
N ARG A 45 -4.40 4.18 3.91
CA ARG A 45 -3.83 2.87 3.54
C ARG A 45 -4.93 1.85 3.26
N ASP A 46 -5.92 1.75 4.14
CA ASP A 46 -6.99 0.78 4.00
C ASP A 46 -7.87 1.09 2.78
N ALA A 47 -8.16 2.37 2.53
CA ALA A 47 -8.88 2.80 1.32
C ALA A 47 -8.10 2.50 0.03
N ALA A 48 -6.78 2.66 0.04
CA ALA A 48 -5.94 2.32 -1.11
C ALA A 48 -5.94 0.81 -1.40
N ILE A 49 -5.87 -0.02 -0.36
CA ILE A 49 -5.95 -1.48 -0.50
C ILE A 49 -7.33 -1.89 -1.03
N GLU A 50 -8.40 -1.39 -0.44
CA GLU A 50 -9.77 -1.70 -0.87
C GLU A 50 -9.99 -1.32 -2.33
N LYS A 51 -9.54 -0.11 -2.72
CA LYS A 51 -9.62 0.35 -4.10
C LYS A 51 -8.89 -0.61 -5.05
N TRP A 52 -7.66 -1.00 -4.73
CA TRP A 52 -6.89 -1.94 -5.55
C TRP A 52 -7.56 -3.32 -5.66
N LEU A 53 -8.13 -3.83 -4.56
CA LEU A 53 -8.86 -5.10 -4.57
C LEU A 53 -10.08 -5.04 -5.50
N VAL A 54 -10.88 -3.98 -5.39
CA VAL A 54 -12.13 -3.82 -6.15
C VAL A 54 -11.85 -3.51 -7.62
N GLU A 55 -10.88 -2.64 -7.91
CA GLU A 55 -10.64 -2.13 -9.26
C GLU A 55 -9.69 -3.00 -10.09
N GLU A 56 -8.76 -3.73 -9.46
CA GLU A 56 -7.78 -4.54 -10.19
C GLU A 56 -7.93 -6.03 -9.93
N VAL A 57 -7.93 -6.45 -8.66
CA VAL A 57 -7.89 -7.88 -8.32
C VAL A 57 -9.18 -8.60 -8.73
N VAL A 58 -10.34 -8.07 -8.33
CA VAL A 58 -11.63 -8.70 -8.64
C VAL A 58 -11.87 -8.80 -10.15
N PRO A 59 -11.66 -7.74 -10.97
CA PRO A 59 -11.78 -7.85 -12.43
C PRO A 59 -10.80 -8.85 -13.03
N THR A 60 -9.54 -8.87 -12.58
CA THR A 60 -8.53 -9.82 -13.06
C THR A 60 -8.94 -11.26 -12.77
N MET A 61 -9.45 -11.54 -11.56
CA MET A 61 -9.93 -12.88 -11.22
C MET A 61 -11.12 -13.31 -12.09
N LYS A 62 -12.09 -12.41 -12.30
CA LYS A 62 -13.23 -12.69 -13.19
C LYS A 62 -12.78 -12.97 -14.64
N GLU A 63 -11.83 -12.18 -15.15
CA GLU A 63 -11.29 -12.40 -16.49
C GLU A 63 -10.59 -13.75 -16.62
N ILE A 64 -9.85 -14.18 -15.58
CA ILE A 64 -9.20 -15.50 -15.55
C ILE A 64 -10.23 -16.63 -15.43
N GLU A 65 -11.29 -16.45 -14.66
CA GLU A 65 -12.39 -17.42 -14.57
C GLU A 65 -13.12 -17.58 -15.90
N GLU A 66 -13.35 -16.48 -16.62
CA GLU A 66 -13.97 -16.48 -17.95
C GLU A 66 -13.02 -16.99 -19.06
N HIS A 67 -11.71 -16.73 -18.92
CA HIS A 67 -10.68 -17.01 -19.91
C HIS A 67 -9.46 -17.72 -19.30
N PRO A 68 -9.60 -18.96 -18.81
CA PRO A 68 -8.51 -19.69 -18.17
C PRO A 68 -7.33 -19.96 -19.12
N GLU A 69 -7.57 -19.99 -20.44
CA GLU A 69 -6.55 -20.13 -21.48
C GLU A 69 -5.55 -18.97 -21.54
N ARG A 70 -5.84 -17.85 -20.87
CA ARG A 70 -4.93 -16.70 -20.78
C ARG A 70 -3.86 -16.88 -19.71
N LEU A 71 -4.03 -17.85 -18.82
CA LEU A 71 -3.01 -18.22 -17.85
C LEU A 71 -1.82 -18.86 -18.56
N LEU A 72 -0.64 -18.65 -17.98
CA LEU A 72 0.62 -19.19 -18.48
C LEU A 72 1.25 -20.10 -17.45
N THR A 73 1.92 -21.15 -17.90
CA THR A 73 2.80 -21.91 -17.01
C THR A 73 4.04 -21.10 -16.65
N ALA A 74 4.74 -21.49 -15.59
CA ALA A 74 5.99 -20.83 -15.21
C ALA A 74 7.00 -20.83 -16.37
N GLU A 75 7.11 -21.95 -17.10
CA GLU A 75 8.03 -22.10 -18.24
C GLU A 75 7.65 -21.18 -19.41
N GLU A 76 6.36 -20.91 -19.60
CA GLU A 76 5.88 -19.98 -20.62
C GLU A 76 6.16 -18.53 -20.24
N VAL A 77 6.03 -18.19 -18.95
CA VAL A 77 6.40 -16.87 -18.42
C VAL A 77 7.89 -16.61 -18.62
N ASP A 78 8.75 -17.54 -18.19
CA ASP A 78 10.21 -17.41 -18.31
C ASP A 78 10.62 -17.19 -19.77
N ARG A 79 10.09 -18.04 -20.67
CA ARG A 79 10.38 -17.93 -22.11
C ARG A 79 9.95 -16.58 -22.69
N ARG A 80 8.81 -16.04 -22.27
CA ARG A 80 8.32 -14.74 -22.74
C ARG A 80 9.17 -13.60 -22.20
N LEU A 81 9.61 -13.66 -20.94
CA LEU A 81 10.48 -12.66 -20.34
C LEU A 81 11.86 -12.65 -21.01
N ASP A 82 12.46 -13.81 -21.25
CA ASP A 82 13.75 -13.94 -21.95
C ASP A 82 13.66 -13.36 -23.38
N ALA A 83 12.60 -13.72 -24.11
CA ALA A 83 12.38 -13.19 -25.46
C ALA A 83 12.20 -11.66 -25.45
N ARG A 84 11.51 -11.12 -24.44
CA ARG A 84 11.32 -9.66 -24.29
C ARG A 84 12.63 -8.96 -23.97
N LEU A 85 13.45 -9.54 -23.08
CA LEU A 85 14.77 -9.00 -22.74
C LEU A 85 15.70 -8.97 -23.95
N ALA A 86 15.78 -10.07 -24.71
CA ALA A 86 16.58 -10.13 -25.93
C ALA A 86 16.14 -9.07 -26.97
N SER A 87 14.84 -8.86 -27.13
CA SER A 87 14.29 -7.81 -28.01
C SER A 87 14.70 -6.41 -27.56
N LEU A 88 14.65 -6.12 -26.25
CA LEU A 88 15.05 -4.81 -25.72
C LEU A 88 16.54 -4.55 -25.92
N LEU A 89 17.39 -5.56 -25.72
CA LEU A 89 18.84 -5.44 -25.94
C LEU A 89 19.16 -5.19 -27.42
N ALA A 90 18.52 -5.91 -28.33
CA ALA A 90 18.71 -5.71 -29.77
C ALA A 90 18.23 -4.34 -30.27
N GLU A 91 17.27 -3.70 -29.58
CA GLU A 91 16.84 -2.32 -29.87
C GLU A 91 17.84 -1.28 -29.36
N GLN A 92 18.54 -1.55 -28.25
CA GLN A 92 19.58 -0.68 -27.72
C GLN A 92 20.85 -0.71 -28.60
N GLU A 93 21.24 -1.87 -29.12
CA GLU A 93 22.41 -2.01 -30.01
C GLU A 93 22.22 -1.34 -31.39
N LYS A 94 20.97 -1.03 -31.76
CA LYS A 94 20.62 -0.34 -33.01
C LYS A 94 20.55 1.18 -32.87
N ARG A 95 20.65 1.74 -31.66
CA ARG A 95 20.68 3.17 -31.37
C ARG A 95 22.10 3.68 -31.23
#